data_AF-A0A7C3BKQ2-F1
#
_entry.id   AF-A0A7C3BKQ2-F1
#
_cell.length_a   1.000
_cell.length_b   1.000
_cell.length_c   1.000
_cell.angle_alpha   90.00
_cell.angle_beta   90.00
_cell.angle_gamma   90.00
#
_symmetry.space_group_name_H-M   'P 1'
#
loop_
_entity.id
_entity.type
_entity.pdbx_description
1 polymer ?
#
loop_
_entity_poly.entity_id
_entity_poly.type
_entity_poly.pdbx_seq_one_letter_code
_entity_poly.pdbx_strand_id
1 'polypeptide(L)'
;MRLDPPAPEPGQEATLWVTDVHPWSYVLLVVNGQPVRQVEWRAQPSGVWTWKWTFVAPDEEAYSLVFYHDCHTGCVERGRMHIGMGEPPTPTDLTPTKLGVVSVHPQRDWRGRSGWDVELTYAQLSEEAFWGIDDLAMRVHQATRKGLRVLVRVDYAQGQSMPPRADQLALTEYLQYLRRLARDERLRGVYGYVLGSGFNELNSNSQAPERSVTPEWYARIFNGYGEPVTHADNAVQAIRAENPYVRVLVGPVRPWNTDQDGDRRYAIDAPWLNYMNTLVATLDEGARTKSAAGIPLTAPDGFALHVPGRPEAAEAIGRKGYEEPRLDLLRAEWGGAQAGFRIYRDWLNIINAYPTTQGLPVYITSSNTFVPDEGAPPAQNYPQGWLTSALEEISGEPQVQALCWFLDEDRSGDTRWDWFSLTRHPGRLIYAAEEFDALLQK
;
A
#
# COMPACT_ATOMS: atom_id res chain seq x y z
N MET A 1 -15.57 -4.14 31.09
CA MET A 1 -15.44 -5.40 30.31
C MET A 1 -15.36 -6.56 31.30
N ARG A 2 -16.00 -7.70 31.03
CA ARG A 2 -15.99 -8.90 31.88
C ARG A 2 -15.70 -10.12 31.01
N LEU A 3 -14.75 -10.96 31.39
CA LEU A 3 -14.35 -12.17 30.67
C LEU A 3 -14.66 -13.42 31.51
N ASP A 4 -15.07 -14.51 30.86
CA ASP A 4 -15.30 -15.82 31.49
C ASP A 4 -14.78 -16.96 30.59
N PRO A 5 -13.86 -17.82 31.05
CA PRO A 5 -13.14 -17.68 32.33
C PRO A 5 -12.27 -16.40 32.35
N PRO A 6 -11.92 -15.86 33.53
CA PRO A 6 -11.17 -14.60 33.62
C PRO A 6 -9.73 -14.69 33.10
N ALA A 7 -9.15 -15.89 33.02
CA ALA A 7 -7.84 -16.17 32.46
C ALA A 7 -7.94 -17.48 31.65
N PRO A 8 -8.46 -17.43 30.40
CA PRO A 8 -8.61 -18.63 29.58
C PRO A 8 -7.24 -19.16 29.16
N GLU A 9 -7.09 -20.49 29.20
CA GLU A 9 -5.90 -21.18 28.69
C GLU A 9 -5.89 -21.17 27.15
N PRO A 10 -4.72 -21.27 26.49
CA PRO A 10 -4.62 -21.43 25.04
C PRO A 10 -5.58 -22.50 24.49
N GLY A 11 -6.34 -22.17 23.45
CA GLY A 11 -7.34 -23.07 22.86
C GLY A 11 -8.65 -23.22 23.64
N GLN A 12 -8.79 -22.59 24.81
CA GLN A 12 -10.03 -22.59 25.58
C GLN A 12 -11.04 -21.57 25.01
N GLU A 13 -12.32 -21.95 24.95
CA GLU A 13 -13.39 -21.01 24.64
C GLU A 13 -13.59 -20.01 25.78
N ALA A 14 -13.68 -18.73 25.44
CA ALA A 14 -13.93 -17.64 26.37
C ALA A 14 -15.07 -16.75 25.88
N THR A 15 -15.82 -16.17 26.83
CA THR A 15 -16.89 -15.22 26.55
C THR A 15 -16.58 -13.86 27.14
N LEU A 16 -16.66 -12.82 26.33
CA LEU A 16 -16.49 -11.43 26.76
C LEU A 16 -17.83 -10.69 26.72
N TRP A 17 -18.12 -9.97 27.81
CA TRP A 17 -19.20 -8.99 27.88
C TRP A 17 -18.62 -7.58 28.01
N VAL A 18 -19.06 -6.68 27.14
CA VAL A 18 -18.78 -5.25 27.24
C VAL A 18 -20.06 -4.55 27.64
N THR A 19 -19.98 -3.59 28.57
CA THR A 19 -21.14 -2.88 29.11
C THR A 19 -20.84 -1.39 29.11
N ASP A 20 -21.75 -0.59 28.56
CA ASP A 20 -21.60 0.87 28.43
C ASP A 20 -22.98 1.56 28.58
N VAL A 21 -22.95 2.85 28.89
CA VAL A 21 -24.12 3.76 28.96
C VAL A 21 -24.42 4.45 27.64
N HIS A 22 -23.69 4.15 26.56
CA HIS A 22 -23.96 4.65 25.22
C HIS A 22 -24.42 3.51 24.31
N PRO A 23 -25.48 3.68 23.50
CA PRO A 23 -26.01 2.65 22.60
C PRO A 23 -25.21 2.54 21.28
N TRP A 24 -23.95 2.10 21.35
CA TRP A 24 -23.14 1.92 20.15
C TRP A 24 -23.75 0.89 19.18
N SER A 25 -24.01 1.30 17.94
CA SER A 25 -24.62 0.44 16.91
C SER A 25 -23.60 -0.30 16.04
N TYR A 26 -22.41 0.28 15.87
CA TYR A 26 -21.33 -0.27 15.03
C TYR A 26 -20.13 -0.61 15.89
N VAL A 27 -20.18 -1.76 16.53
CA VAL A 27 -19.15 -2.23 17.46
C VAL A 27 -18.36 -3.39 16.91
N LEU A 28 -17.10 -3.50 17.35
CA LEU A 28 -16.22 -4.60 17.00
C LEU A 28 -15.41 -5.02 18.23
N LEU A 29 -15.23 -6.33 18.39
CA LEU A 29 -14.21 -6.87 19.28
C LEU A 29 -13.06 -7.42 18.43
N VAL A 30 -11.85 -7.04 18.79
CA VAL A 30 -10.62 -7.59 18.22
C VAL A 30 -9.87 -8.37 19.29
N VAL A 31 -9.49 -9.61 18.98
CA VAL A 31 -8.65 -10.48 19.79
C VAL A 31 -7.32 -10.62 19.08
N ASN A 32 -6.27 -10.02 19.62
CA ASN A 32 -4.93 -10.10 19.06
C ASN A 32 -4.84 -9.72 17.56
N GLY A 33 -5.49 -8.62 17.19
CA GLY A 33 -5.59 -8.15 15.80
C GLY A 33 -6.66 -8.85 14.94
N GLN A 34 -7.28 -9.92 15.42
CA GLN A 34 -8.33 -10.65 14.69
C GLN A 34 -9.73 -10.18 15.09
N PRO A 35 -10.60 -9.79 14.14
CA PRO A 35 -11.99 -9.48 14.44
C PRO A 35 -12.74 -10.73 14.92
N VAL A 36 -13.60 -10.57 15.93
CA VAL A 36 -14.46 -11.63 16.45
C VAL A 36 -15.92 -11.31 16.22
N ARG A 37 -16.66 -12.30 15.72
CA ARG A 37 -18.09 -12.17 15.47
C ARG A 37 -18.85 -11.95 16.78
N GLN A 38 -19.68 -10.92 16.80
CA GLN A 38 -20.60 -10.68 17.90
C GLN A 38 -21.68 -11.76 17.97
N VAL A 39 -21.99 -12.22 19.19
CA VAL A 39 -23.04 -13.22 19.44
C VAL A 39 -24.40 -12.55 19.62
N GLU A 40 -24.48 -11.58 20.54
CA GLU A 40 -25.73 -10.89 20.87
C GLU A 40 -25.46 -9.53 21.52
N TRP A 41 -26.52 -8.72 21.65
CA TRP A 41 -26.52 -7.54 22.51
C TRP A 41 -27.89 -7.39 23.18
N ARG A 42 -27.92 -6.66 24.29
CA ARG A 42 -29.16 -6.35 25.02
C ARG A 42 -29.11 -4.94 25.61
N ALA A 43 -30.24 -4.23 25.53
CA ALA A 43 -30.50 -3.06 26.34
C ALA A 43 -31.05 -3.51 27.70
N GLN A 44 -30.51 -2.98 28.78
CA GLN A 44 -30.98 -3.23 30.14
C GLN A 44 -31.96 -2.12 30.57
N PRO A 45 -32.96 -2.43 31.42
CA PRO A 45 -33.90 -1.42 31.93
C PRO A 45 -33.22 -0.24 32.65
N SER A 46 -32.00 -0.43 33.14
CA SER A 46 -31.15 0.59 33.77
C SER A 46 -30.58 1.63 32.81
N GLY A 47 -30.88 1.57 31.51
CA GLY A 47 -30.29 2.46 30.50
C GLY A 47 -28.84 2.11 30.17
N VAL A 48 -28.50 0.83 30.27
CA VAL A 48 -27.15 0.30 30.02
C VAL A 48 -27.22 -0.74 28.92
N TRP A 49 -26.26 -0.76 28.02
CA TRP A 49 -26.17 -1.71 26.92
C TRP A 49 -25.07 -2.73 27.19
N THR A 50 -25.33 -3.98 26.84
CA THR A 50 -24.35 -5.07 26.96
C THR A 50 -24.24 -5.80 25.64
N TRP A 51 -23.02 -5.94 25.14
CA TRP A 51 -22.68 -6.75 23.97
C TRP A 51 -21.87 -7.97 24.41
N LYS A 52 -22.03 -9.08 23.68
CA LYS A 52 -21.41 -10.38 23.99
C LYS A 52 -20.69 -10.94 22.78
N TRP A 53 -19.48 -11.46 23.01
CA TRP A 53 -18.67 -12.21 22.05
C TRP A 53 -18.20 -13.51 22.66
N THR A 54 -18.00 -14.52 21.82
CA THR A 54 -17.37 -15.79 22.16
C THR A 54 -16.23 -16.02 21.19
N PHE A 55 -15.07 -16.44 21.70
CA PHE A 55 -13.87 -16.71 20.91
C PHE A 55 -13.04 -17.82 21.56
N VAL A 56 -12.12 -18.39 20.79
CA VAL A 56 -11.11 -19.33 21.29
C VAL A 56 -9.86 -18.54 21.64
N ALA A 57 -9.34 -18.70 22.86
CA ALA A 57 -8.13 -18.03 23.30
C ALA A 57 -6.95 -18.39 22.36
N PRO A 58 -6.19 -17.39 21.86
CA PRO A 58 -5.05 -17.63 21.00
C PRO A 58 -3.99 -18.54 21.63
N ASP A 59 -3.19 -19.20 20.78
CA ASP A 59 -2.01 -19.97 21.21
C ASP A 59 -0.81 -19.05 21.50
N GLU A 60 -1.03 -18.03 22.33
CA GLU A 60 -0.04 -17.07 22.81
C GLU A 60 -0.17 -16.92 24.33
N GLU A 61 0.96 -16.85 25.05
CA GLU A 61 0.97 -16.69 26.52
C GLU A 61 0.34 -15.36 26.98
N ALA A 62 0.36 -14.34 26.12
CA ALA A 62 -0.27 -13.06 26.36
C ALA A 62 -0.90 -12.49 25.09
N TYR A 63 -2.09 -11.88 25.22
CA TYR A 63 -2.79 -11.26 24.09
C TYR A 63 -3.73 -10.14 24.55
N SER A 64 -4.12 -9.28 23.62
CA SER A 64 -5.01 -8.14 23.86
C SER A 64 -6.42 -8.38 23.34
N LEU A 65 -7.42 -7.95 24.11
CA LEU A 65 -8.82 -7.81 23.74
C LEU A 65 -9.13 -6.32 23.62
N VAL A 66 -9.54 -5.87 22.43
CA VAL A 66 -9.82 -4.44 22.19
C VAL A 66 -11.23 -4.27 21.66
N PHE A 67 -12.02 -3.46 22.35
CA PHE A 67 -13.38 -3.10 22.00
C PHE A 67 -13.41 -1.75 21.30
N TYR A 68 -14.03 -1.72 20.11
CA TYR A 68 -14.17 -0.53 19.28
C TYR A 68 -15.65 -0.15 19.07
N HIS A 69 -15.90 1.13 18.84
CA HIS A 69 -17.18 1.66 18.34
C HIS A 69 -17.00 2.49 17.06
N ASP A 70 -18.12 2.96 16.49
CA ASP A 70 -18.21 3.76 15.27
C ASP A 70 -17.55 3.16 14.03
N CYS A 71 -17.41 1.83 13.98
CA CYS A 71 -16.67 1.12 12.93
C CYS A 71 -17.19 1.33 11.49
N HIS A 72 -18.44 1.78 11.30
CA HIS A 72 -18.98 2.20 10.00
C HIS A 72 -18.24 3.39 9.36
N THR A 73 -17.64 4.27 10.18
CA THR A 73 -16.90 5.46 9.73
C THR A 73 -15.40 5.39 10.05
N GLY A 74 -14.95 4.28 10.65
CA GLY A 74 -13.60 4.09 11.16
C GLY A 74 -13.66 3.78 12.65
N CYS A 75 -13.15 2.61 13.04
CA CYS A 75 -13.23 2.14 14.42
C CYS A 75 -12.45 3.04 15.39
N VAL A 76 -13.04 3.34 16.55
CA VAL A 76 -12.42 4.10 17.65
C VAL A 76 -12.32 3.21 18.89
N GLU A 77 -11.14 3.10 19.49
CA GLU A 77 -10.91 2.28 20.68
C GLU A 77 -11.68 2.86 21.86
N ARG A 78 -12.44 1.99 22.53
CA ARG A 78 -13.24 2.34 23.70
C ARG A 78 -12.75 1.70 24.98
N GLY A 79 -12.14 0.53 24.86
CA GLY A 79 -11.59 -0.19 26.00
C GLY A 79 -10.72 -1.36 25.57
N ARG A 80 -9.72 -1.65 26.40
CA ARG A 80 -8.75 -2.70 26.19
C ARG A 80 -8.58 -3.53 27.45
N MET A 81 -8.36 -4.83 27.27
CA MET A 81 -8.03 -5.78 28.32
C MET A 81 -6.85 -6.64 27.84
N HIS A 82 -5.88 -6.87 28.72
CA HIS A 82 -4.74 -7.75 28.46
C HIS A 82 -4.89 -9.04 29.25
N ILE A 83 -4.66 -10.17 28.59
CA ILE A 83 -4.63 -11.51 29.19
C ILE A 83 -3.18 -11.98 29.16
N GLY A 84 -2.69 -12.58 30.25
CA GLY A 84 -1.29 -12.97 30.41
C GLY A 84 -0.40 -11.89 31.05
N MET A 85 0.88 -12.20 31.25
CA MET A 85 1.86 -11.25 31.81
C MET A 85 2.57 -10.47 30.70
N GLY A 86 2.29 -9.18 30.62
CA GLY A 86 2.97 -8.22 29.73
C GLY A 86 2.25 -7.99 28.39
N GLU A 87 2.37 -6.79 27.84
CA GLU A 87 2.11 -6.58 26.41
C GLU A 87 3.21 -7.32 25.63
N PRO A 88 2.87 -8.02 24.52
CA PRO A 88 3.90 -8.59 23.67
C PRO A 88 4.84 -7.47 23.22
N PRO A 89 6.16 -7.56 23.49
CA PRO A 89 7.09 -6.48 23.21
C PRO A 89 7.09 -6.21 21.70
N THR A 90 6.84 -4.96 21.32
CA THR A 90 7.17 -4.53 19.96
C THR A 90 8.69 -4.54 19.84
N PRO A 91 9.29 -5.18 18.82
CA PRO A 91 10.74 -5.20 18.69
C PRO A 91 11.30 -3.77 18.61
N THR A 92 12.07 -3.34 19.61
CA THR A 92 12.62 -1.97 19.67
C THR A 92 13.98 -1.84 18.99
N ASP A 93 14.69 -2.94 18.77
CA ASP A 93 16.08 -2.98 18.33
C ASP A 93 16.22 -3.50 16.88
N LEU A 94 15.25 -3.20 16.02
CA LEU A 94 15.29 -3.63 14.62
C LEU A 94 16.20 -2.72 13.79
N THR A 95 17.01 -3.34 12.92
CA THR A 95 17.83 -2.58 11.98
C THR A 95 17.02 -2.25 10.72
N PRO A 96 16.85 -0.97 10.33
CA PRO A 96 16.12 -0.61 9.12
C PRO A 96 16.73 -1.22 7.85
N THR A 97 15.89 -1.59 6.90
CA THR A 97 16.31 -2.00 5.54
C THR A 97 15.41 -1.37 4.48
N LYS A 98 15.92 -1.19 3.26
CA LYS A 98 15.09 -0.80 2.11
C LYS A 98 14.26 -1.98 1.58
N LEU A 99 14.60 -3.21 1.93
CA LEU A 99 13.89 -4.39 1.42
C LEU A 99 12.45 -4.46 1.92
N GLY A 100 11.57 -4.89 1.03
CA GLY A 100 10.18 -5.16 1.33
C GLY A 100 9.56 -6.17 0.39
N VAL A 101 8.29 -6.45 0.63
CA VAL A 101 7.46 -7.30 -0.22
C VAL A 101 6.05 -6.74 -0.30
N VAL A 102 5.29 -7.13 -1.31
CA VAL A 102 3.84 -6.98 -1.32
C VAL A 102 3.22 -8.22 -0.66
N SER A 103 2.23 -8.00 0.20
CA SER A 103 1.47 -9.04 0.91
C SER A 103 2.38 -10.02 1.67
N VAL A 104 3.05 -9.53 2.72
CA VAL A 104 3.96 -10.37 3.52
C VAL A 104 3.28 -11.62 4.07
N HIS A 105 3.97 -12.76 3.97
CA HIS A 105 3.56 -13.99 4.65
C HIS A 105 3.67 -13.81 6.18
N PRO A 106 2.62 -14.15 6.97
CA PRO A 106 2.63 -13.99 8.41
C PRO A 106 3.73 -14.75 9.16
N GLN A 107 4.39 -15.73 8.54
CA GLN A 107 5.52 -16.47 9.15
C GLN A 107 6.90 -16.08 8.59
N ARG A 108 6.99 -15.10 7.67
CA ARG A 108 8.29 -14.61 7.18
C ARG A 108 9.19 -14.15 8.33
N ASP A 109 10.43 -14.65 8.36
CA ASP A 109 11.45 -14.19 9.30
C ASP A 109 12.23 -13.02 8.70
N TRP A 110 12.16 -11.87 9.36
CA TRP A 110 12.84 -10.64 8.93
C TRP A 110 14.26 -10.50 9.49
N ARG A 111 14.77 -11.50 10.21
CA ARG A 111 16.16 -11.58 10.68
C ARG A 111 16.59 -10.33 11.48
N GLY A 112 15.68 -9.81 12.31
CA GLY A 112 15.91 -8.59 13.10
C GLY A 112 15.89 -7.28 12.31
N ARG A 113 15.35 -7.28 11.08
CA ARG A 113 15.21 -6.10 10.23
C ARG A 113 13.82 -5.46 10.30
N SER A 114 13.78 -4.15 10.17
CA SER A 114 12.56 -3.37 9.93
C SER A 114 12.49 -3.05 8.44
N GLY A 115 11.77 -3.88 7.69
CA GLY A 115 11.55 -3.73 6.25
C GLY A 115 10.20 -3.10 5.91
N TRP A 116 9.76 -3.35 4.69
CA TRP A 116 8.52 -2.80 4.15
C TRP A 116 7.52 -3.89 3.77
N ASP A 117 6.25 -3.60 4.00
CA ASP A 117 5.12 -4.38 3.52
C ASP A 117 4.20 -3.47 2.70
N VAL A 118 3.68 -3.99 1.59
CA VAL A 118 2.73 -3.27 0.73
C VAL A 118 1.45 -4.08 0.70
N GLU A 119 0.40 -3.49 1.24
CA GLU A 119 -0.93 -4.07 1.31
C GLU A 119 -1.86 -3.40 0.29
N LEU A 120 -2.97 -4.08 -0.04
CA LEU A 120 -3.95 -3.60 -1.01
C LEU A 120 -5.36 -3.63 -0.41
N THR A 121 -6.13 -2.60 -0.75
CA THR A 121 -7.57 -2.54 -0.50
C THR A 121 -8.29 -1.81 -1.63
N TYR A 122 -9.60 -2.02 -1.71
CA TYR A 122 -10.49 -1.44 -2.71
C TYR A 122 -11.65 -0.71 -2.02
N ALA A 123 -11.93 0.52 -2.42
CA ALA A 123 -13.04 1.30 -1.87
C ALA A 123 -14.39 0.60 -2.06
N GLN A 124 -14.63 0.04 -3.25
CA GLN A 124 -15.88 -0.69 -3.57
C GLN A 124 -16.00 -2.06 -2.89
N LEU A 125 -14.92 -2.62 -2.35
CA LEU A 125 -14.92 -3.91 -1.64
C LEU A 125 -14.63 -3.74 -0.14
N SER A 126 -14.97 -2.56 0.40
CA SER A 126 -14.60 -2.15 1.77
C SER A 126 -15.20 -3.01 2.89
N GLU A 127 -16.23 -3.82 2.58
CA GLU A 127 -16.88 -4.77 3.49
C GLU A 127 -16.68 -6.24 3.07
N GLU A 128 -16.03 -6.50 1.94
CA GLU A 128 -15.85 -7.86 1.42
C GLU A 128 -14.73 -8.58 2.16
N ALA A 129 -14.85 -9.91 2.24
CA ALA A 129 -13.81 -10.74 2.83
C ALA A 129 -12.46 -10.52 2.13
N PHE A 130 -11.39 -10.52 2.91
CA PHE A 130 -10.00 -10.24 2.52
C PHE A 130 -9.71 -8.79 2.09
N TRP A 131 -10.55 -8.18 1.25
CA TRP A 131 -10.34 -6.84 0.71
C TRP A 131 -10.82 -5.72 1.64
N GLY A 132 -11.76 -6.04 2.52
CA GLY A 132 -12.39 -5.11 3.44
C GLY A 132 -11.47 -4.59 4.53
N ILE A 133 -11.93 -3.54 5.21
CA ILE A 133 -11.11 -2.80 6.18
C ILE A 133 -10.70 -3.66 7.39
N ASP A 134 -11.53 -4.62 7.79
CA ASP A 134 -11.26 -5.49 8.94
C ASP A 134 -10.11 -6.45 8.66
N ASP A 135 -10.11 -7.10 7.49
CA ASP A 135 -9.02 -7.96 7.05
C ASP A 135 -7.74 -7.16 6.76
N LEU A 136 -7.87 -5.95 6.20
CA LEU A 136 -6.73 -5.02 6.05
C LEU A 136 -6.11 -4.69 7.40
N ALA A 137 -6.92 -4.31 8.40
CA ALA A 137 -6.45 -3.97 9.73
C ALA A 137 -5.73 -5.15 10.40
N MET A 138 -6.21 -6.37 10.21
CA MET A 138 -5.52 -7.59 10.63
C MET A 138 -4.14 -7.71 9.98
N ARG A 139 -4.02 -7.55 8.65
CA ARG A 139 -2.74 -7.66 7.94
C ARG A 139 -1.75 -6.58 8.37
N VAL A 140 -2.21 -5.33 8.49
CA VAL A 140 -1.42 -4.22 9.03
C VAL A 140 -0.93 -4.53 10.45
N HIS A 141 -1.80 -5.08 11.30
CA HIS A 141 -1.41 -5.48 12.66
C HIS A 141 -0.33 -6.58 12.65
N GLN A 142 -0.47 -7.60 11.80
CA GLN A 142 0.52 -8.67 11.66
C GLN A 142 1.89 -8.13 11.21
N ALA A 143 1.92 -7.26 10.20
CA ALA A 143 3.14 -6.67 9.68
C ALA A 143 3.81 -5.72 10.70
N THR A 144 3.02 -4.87 11.36
CA THR A 144 3.55 -3.92 12.36
C THR A 144 4.03 -4.60 13.64
N ARG A 145 3.43 -5.72 14.07
CA ARG A 145 3.98 -6.57 15.16
C ARG A 145 5.35 -7.13 14.86
N LYS A 146 5.69 -7.31 13.57
CA LYS A 146 7.04 -7.67 13.12
C LYS A 146 7.98 -6.47 12.93
N GLY A 147 7.49 -5.26 13.23
CA GLY A 147 8.21 -4.00 13.06
C GLY A 147 8.39 -3.58 11.61
N LEU A 148 7.52 -4.03 10.70
CA LEU A 148 7.50 -3.56 9.31
C LEU A 148 6.81 -2.21 9.19
N ARG A 149 7.26 -1.42 8.21
CA ARG A 149 6.55 -0.22 7.76
C ARG A 149 5.57 -0.61 6.67
N VAL A 150 4.30 -0.31 6.89
CA VAL A 150 3.23 -0.74 5.98
C VAL A 150 2.76 0.40 5.10
N LEU A 151 2.85 0.20 3.78
CA LEU A 151 2.19 1.04 2.78
C LEU A 151 0.90 0.36 2.36
N VAL A 152 -0.19 1.12 2.22
CA VAL A 152 -1.46 0.57 1.74
C VAL A 152 -1.82 1.21 0.41
N ARG A 153 -1.82 0.42 -0.67
CA ARG A 153 -2.40 0.81 -1.94
C ARG A 153 -3.92 0.82 -1.84
N VAL A 154 -4.52 1.93 -2.23
CA VAL A 154 -5.97 2.13 -2.20
C VAL A 154 -6.46 2.33 -3.62
N ASP A 155 -7.06 1.29 -4.18
CA ASP A 155 -7.73 1.36 -5.47
C ASP A 155 -9.23 1.67 -5.29
N TYR A 156 -9.87 2.19 -6.33
CA TYR A 156 -11.32 2.38 -6.30
C TYR A 156 -12.06 1.04 -6.35
N ALA A 157 -11.71 0.19 -7.31
CA ALA A 157 -12.27 -1.15 -7.48
C ALA A 157 -11.30 -2.09 -8.21
N GLN A 158 -11.61 -3.38 -8.25
CA GLN A 158 -10.84 -4.32 -9.06
C GLN A 158 -10.89 -3.92 -10.53
N GLY A 159 -9.71 -3.73 -11.14
CA GLY A 159 -9.59 -3.28 -12.53
C GLY A 159 -9.94 -1.79 -12.75
N GLN A 160 -10.22 -1.03 -11.70
CA GLN A 160 -10.43 0.42 -11.77
C GLN A 160 -9.63 1.09 -10.65
N SER A 161 -8.45 1.59 -10.99
CA SER A 161 -7.50 2.04 -9.98
C SER A 161 -7.94 3.31 -9.26
N MET A 162 -8.49 4.28 -9.99
CA MET A 162 -9.02 5.54 -9.45
C MET A 162 -10.46 5.75 -9.92
N PRO A 163 -11.27 6.59 -9.25
CA PRO A 163 -12.60 6.95 -9.75
C PRO A 163 -12.56 7.39 -11.22
N PRO A 164 -13.51 6.95 -12.08
CA PRO A 164 -13.56 7.35 -13.48
C PRO A 164 -13.55 8.86 -13.69
N ARG A 165 -13.00 9.31 -14.83
CA ARG A 165 -12.89 10.73 -15.14
C ARG A 165 -14.25 11.43 -15.10
N ALA A 166 -14.28 12.56 -14.40
CA ALA A 166 -15.47 13.40 -14.20
C ALA A 166 -16.64 12.70 -13.48
N ASP A 167 -16.40 11.57 -12.81
CA ASP A 167 -17.40 10.87 -12.02
C ASP A 167 -17.38 11.36 -10.56
N GLN A 168 -18.20 12.38 -10.28
CA GLN A 168 -18.22 13.04 -8.97
C GLN A 168 -18.82 12.16 -7.86
N LEU A 169 -19.71 11.23 -8.21
CA LEU A 169 -20.27 10.29 -7.25
C LEU A 169 -19.21 9.27 -6.82
N ALA A 170 -18.52 8.65 -7.79
CA ALA A 170 -17.41 7.75 -7.52
C ALA A 170 -16.29 8.43 -6.73
N LEU A 171 -15.99 9.70 -7.03
CA LEU A 171 -15.06 10.51 -6.24
C LEU A 171 -15.53 10.66 -4.78
N THR A 172 -16.81 10.99 -4.56
CA THR A 172 -17.36 11.14 -3.21
C THR A 172 -17.24 9.85 -2.40
N GLU A 173 -17.59 8.71 -3.00
CA GLU A 173 -17.46 7.38 -2.37
C GLU A 173 -16.00 7.06 -2.02
N TYR A 174 -15.08 7.30 -2.96
CA TYR A 174 -13.66 7.11 -2.73
C TYR A 174 -13.12 7.98 -1.59
N LEU A 175 -13.48 9.27 -1.54
CA LEU A 175 -13.06 10.17 -0.46
C LEU A 175 -13.65 9.78 0.90
N GLN A 176 -14.90 9.28 0.95
CA GLN A 176 -15.49 8.74 2.17
C GLN A 176 -14.70 7.53 2.68
N TYR A 177 -14.30 6.64 1.77
CA TYR A 177 -13.46 5.51 2.14
C TYR A 177 -12.07 5.93 2.65
N LEU A 178 -11.43 6.91 2.01
CA LEU A 178 -10.15 7.46 2.49
C LEU A 178 -10.27 8.09 3.90
N ARG A 179 -11.36 8.80 4.18
CA ARG A 179 -11.62 9.31 5.55
C ARG A 179 -11.74 8.17 6.55
N ARG A 180 -12.47 7.11 6.18
CA ARG A 180 -12.63 5.92 7.03
C ARG A 180 -11.28 5.25 7.32
N LEU A 181 -10.44 5.08 6.31
CA LEU A 181 -9.08 4.55 6.49
C LEU A 181 -8.26 5.41 7.45
N ALA A 182 -8.26 6.73 7.23
CA ALA A 182 -7.48 7.67 8.03
C ALA A 182 -7.95 7.75 9.50
N ARG A 183 -9.26 7.59 9.73
CA ARG A 183 -9.89 7.64 11.06
C ARG A 183 -9.76 6.34 11.85
N ASP A 184 -9.70 5.18 11.19
CA ASP A 184 -9.72 3.88 11.86
C ASP A 184 -8.46 3.66 12.73
N GLU A 185 -8.65 3.56 14.04
CA GLU A 185 -7.54 3.47 14.99
C GLU A 185 -6.71 2.18 14.84
N ARG A 186 -7.29 1.13 14.25
CA ARG A 186 -6.57 -0.13 13.97
C ARG A 186 -5.54 0.05 12.85
N LEU A 187 -5.72 1.06 12.00
CA LEU A 187 -4.82 1.40 10.90
C LEU A 187 -3.80 2.47 11.27
N ARG A 188 -3.70 2.89 12.54
CA ARG A 188 -2.68 3.84 13.03
C ARG A 188 -1.24 3.44 12.70
N GLY A 189 -0.99 2.13 12.53
CA GLY A 189 0.33 1.60 12.16
C GLY A 189 0.68 1.75 10.67
N VAL A 190 -0.26 2.21 9.82
CA VAL A 190 0.02 2.47 8.40
C VAL A 190 0.99 3.64 8.26
N TYR A 191 2.07 3.42 7.53
CA TYR A 191 3.09 4.42 7.25
C TYR A 191 2.61 5.47 6.23
N GLY A 192 1.85 5.02 5.22
CA GLY A 192 1.27 5.88 4.18
C GLY A 192 0.30 5.16 3.26
N TYR A 193 -0.62 5.92 2.67
CA TYR A 193 -1.55 5.45 1.66
C TYR A 193 -1.06 5.81 0.25
N VAL A 194 -1.03 4.82 -0.63
CA VAL A 194 -0.68 4.96 -2.05
C VAL A 194 -1.98 5.01 -2.85
N LEU A 195 -2.28 6.13 -3.49
CA LEU A 195 -3.57 6.31 -4.17
C LEU A 195 -3.51 5.79 -5.60
N GLY A 196 -4.11 4.63 -5.82
CA GLY A 196 -4.09 3.96 -7.12
C GLY A 196 -2.72 3.42 -7.55
N SER A 197 -2.67 2.87 -8.77
CA SER A 197 -1.52 2.28 -9.43
C SER A 197 -1.87 1.97 -10.88
N GLY A 198 -0.94 2.27 -11.79
CA GLY A 198 -1.03 1.92 -13.21
C GLY A 198 -2.23 2.55 -13.92
N PHE A 199 -2.74 3.68 -13.41
CA PHE A 199 -3.94 4.34 -13.90
C PHE A 199 -3.79 4.96 -15.31
N ASN A 200 -2.58 4.99 -15.86
CA ASN A 200 -2.31 5.27 -17.27
C ASN A 200 -2.60 4.08 -18.21
N GLU A 201 -2.68 2.85 -17.71
CA GLU A 201 -3.06 1.67 -18.50
C GLU A 201 -4.60 1.55 -18.61
N LEU A 202 -5.13 1.22 -19.79
CA LEU A 202 -6.59 1.10 -19.99
C LEU A 202 -7.21 -0.05 -19.19
N ASN A 203 -6.48 -1.15 -18.96
CA ASN A 203 -6.94 -2.27 -18.14
C ASN A 203 -7.16 -1.87 -16.68
N SER A 204 -6.44 -0.85 -16.19
CA SER A 204 -6.64 -0.25 -14.86
C SER A 204 -7.80 0.74 -14.83
N ASN A 205 -8.54 0.89 -15.94
CA ASN A 205 -9.71 1.73 -16.13
C ASN A 205 -10.91 0.94 -16.69
N SER A 206 -11.00 -0.35 -16.35
CA SER A 206 -11.89 -1.30 -17.04
C SER A 206 -13.39 -1.07 -16.79
N GLN A 207 -13.78 -0.36 -15.73
CA GLN A 207 -15.19 -0.03 -15.47
C GLN A 207 -15.71 1.10 -16.35
N ALA A 208 -14.82 1.97 -16.85
CA ALA A 208 -15.18 3.12 -17.68
C ALA A 208 -14.02 3.49 -18.63
N PRO A 209 -13.68 2.64 -19.62
CA PRO A 209 -12.52 2.84 -20.49
C PRO A 209 -12.59 4.14 -21.31
N GLU A 210 -13.79 4.58 -21.67
CA GLU A 210 -14.04 5.87 -22.36
C GLU A 210 -13.86 7.10 -21.45
N ARG A 211 -13.77 6.88 -20.14
CA ARG A 211 -13.50 7.88 -19.10
C ARG A 211 -12.26 7.51 -18.29
N SER A 212 -11.22 7.03 -18.97
CA SER A 212 -9.94 6.70 -18.35
C SER A 212 -9.33 7.89 -17.60
N VAL A 213 -8.58 7.57 -16.54
CA VAL A 213 -7.98 8.53 -15.62
C VAL A 213 -6.81 9.26 -16.32
N THR A 214 -6.97 10.56 -16.54
CA THR A 214 -5.91 11.43 -17.07
C THR A 214 -5.03 11.98 -15.94
N PRO A 215 -3.83 12.52 -16.25
CA PRO A 215 -2.97 13.15 -15.24
C PRO A 215 -3.68 14.25 -14.44
N GLU A 216 -4.46 15.10 -15.10
CA GLU A 216 -5.22 16.21 -14.50
C GLU A 216 -6.31 15.70 -13.58
N TRP A 217 -7.03 14.65 -14.01
CA TRP A 217 -8.09 14.05 -13.19
C TRP A 217 -7.50 13.38 -11.94
N TYR A 218 -6.35 12.72 -12.07
CA TYR A 218 -5.64 12.21 -10.91
C TYR A 218 -5.26 13.34 -9.95
N ALA A 219 -4.64 14.42 -10.43
CA ALA A 219 -4.26 15.55 -9.59
C ALA A 219 -5.48 16.24 -8.93
N ARG A 220 -6.61 16.31 -9.65
CA ARG A 220 -7.90 16.77 -9.14
C ARG A 220 -8.38 15.93 -7.96
N ILE A 221 -8.30 14.60 -8.07
CA ILE A 221 -8.65 13.69 -6.96
C ILE A 221 -7.66 13.86 -5.81
N PHE A 222 -6.36 13.97 -6.12
CA PHE A 222 -5.29 13.97 -5.13
C PHE A 222 -5.28 15.24 -4.28
N ASN A 223 -5.10 16.42 -4.88
CA ASN A 223 -4.98 17.69 -4.18
C ASN A 223 -5.93 18.79 -4.66
N GLY A 224 -6.91 18.47 -5.49
CA GLY A 224 -7.92 19.42 -5.95
C GLY A 224 -7.45 20.33 -7.09
N TYR A 225 -6.44 19.93 -7.85
CA TYR A 225 -6.05 20.64 -9.09
C TYR A 225 -7.26 20.90 -10.00
N GLY A 226 -7.31 22.09 -10.60
CA GLY A 226 -8.37 22.51 -11.53
C GLY A 226 -9.67 23.01 -10.88
N GLU A 227 -9.80 22.97 -9.56
CA GLU A 227 -10.98 23.46 -8.83
C GLU A 227 -10.75 24.84 -8.17
N PRO A 228 -11.83 25.54 -7.76
CA PRO A 228 -11.72 26.64 -6.83
C PRO A 228 -10.87 26.28 -5.61
N VAL A 229 -9.95 27.16 -5.23
CA VAL A 229 -8.94 26.88 -4.20
C VAL A 229 -9.53 26.48 -2.84
N THR A 230 -10.76 26.94 -2.54
CA THR A 230 -11.53 26.65 -1.33
C THR A 230 -12.18 25.26 -1.31
N HIS A 231 -12.24 24.56 -2.44
CA HIS A 231 -12.76 23.19 -2.52
C HIS A 231 -11.81 22.22 -1.80
N ALA A 232 -12.38 21.39 -0.91
CA ALA A 232 -11.65 20.47 -0.02
C ALA A 232 -11.99 18.99 -0.28
N ASP A 233 -12.77 18.71 -1.31
CA ASP A 233 -13.13 17.39 -1.81
C ASP A 233 -11.98 16.80 -2.65
N ASN A 234 -10.85 16.58 -1.99
CA ASN A 234 -9.67 15.89 -2.51
C ASN A 234 -9.06 15.00 -1.43
N ALA A 235 -8.26 14.02 -1.85
CA ALA A 235 -7.74 12.97 -1.00
C ALA A 235 -6.83 13.52 0.11
N VAL A 236 -5.93 14.44 -0.21
CA VAL A 236 -5.01 15.03 0.79
C VAL A 236 -5.77 15.70 1.92
N GLN A 237 -6.74 16.56 1.59
CA GLN A 237 -7.52 17.25 2.62
C GLN A 237 -8.49 16.31 3.34
N ALA A 238 -9.08 15.33 2.65
CA ALA A 238 -9.95 14.33 3.27
C ALA A 238 -9.20 13.47 4.31
N ILE A 239 -8.00 12.99 3.98
CA ILE A 239 -7.17 12.20 4.89
C ILE A 239 -6.65 13.08 6.04
N ARG A 240 -6.08 14.25 5.75
CA ARG A 240 -5.46 15.12 6.77
C ARG A 240 -6.46 15.70 7.76
N ALA A 241 -7.74 15.81 7.39
CA ALA A 241 -8.80 16.20 8.31
C ALA A 241 -9.02 15.16 9.43
N GLU A 242 -8.79 13.87 9.14
CA GLU A 242 -8.95 12.76 10.10
C GLU A 242 -7.63 12.38 10.76
N ASN A 243 -6.54 12.36 10.00
CA ASN A 243 -5.20 11.99 10.47
C ASN A 243 -4.12 12.85 9.78
N PRO A 244 -3.59 13.88 10.45
CA PRO A 244 -2.59 14.78 9.85
C PRO A 244 -1.19 14.17 9.76
N TYR A 245 -0.95 12.98 10.33
CA TYR A 245 0.38 12.37 10.43
C TYR A 245 0.64 11.27 9.41
N VAL A 246 -0.40 10.66 8.85
CA VAL A 246 -0.24 9.62 7.83
C VAL A 246 0.16 10.24 6.49
N ARG A 247 1.06 9.57 5.77
CA ARG A 247 1.52 10.04 4.46
C ARG A 247 0.49 9.75 3.39
N VAL A 248 0.32 10.69 2.46
CA VAL A 248 -0.47 10.50 1.23
C VAL A 248 0.49 10.51 0.05
N LEU A 249 0.61 9.35 -0.59
CA LEU A 249 1.58 9.08 -1.65
C LEU A 249 0.88 8.97 -3.01
N VAL A 250 1.53 9.53 -4.03
CA VAL A 250 1.09 9.36 -5.42
C VAL A 250 1.33 7.91 -5.85
N GLY A 251 0.33 7.32 -6.48
CA GLY A 251 0.38 5.97 -7.03
C GLY A 251 1.34 5.84 -8.21
N PRO A 252 1.88 4.64 -8.48
CA PRO A 252 2.84 4.44 -9.56
C PRO A 252 2.17 4.58 -10.93
N VAL A 253 2.82 5.31 -11.84
CA VAL A 253 2.53 5.24 -13.28
C VAL A 253 3.12 3.93 -13.83
N ARG A 254 2.37 3.21 -14.66
CA ARG A 254 2.83 1.97 -15.31
C ARG A 254 3.93 2.32 -16.33
N PRO A 255 5.16 1.82 -16.17
CA PRO A 255 6.23 2.07 -17.12
C PRO A 255 5.94 1.43 -18.48
N TRP A 256 6.44 2.07 -19.55
CA TRP A 256 6.36 1.60 -20.94
C TRP A 256 4.95 1.37 -21.50
N ASN A 257 3.91 1.77 -20.78
CA ASN A 257 2.54 1.73 -21.28
C ASN A 257 2.30 2.92 -22.23
N THR A 258 1.70 2.65 -23.39
CA THR A 258 1.45 3.63 -24.44
C THR A 258 -0.04 3.93 -24.62
N ASP A 259 -0.90 3.44 -23.73
CA ASP A 259 -2.35 3.58 -23.91
C ASP A 259 -2.81 5.02 -23.67
N GLN A 260 -2.13 5.73 -22.78
CA GLN A 260 -2.37 7.14 -22.46
C GLN A 260 -1.07 7.93 -22.48
N ASP A 261 -1.19 9.21 -22.78
CA ASP A 261 -0.11 10.19 -22.90
C ASP A 261 -0.38 11.36 -21.94
N GLY A 262 0.46 12.40 -21.94
CA GLY A 262 0.23 13.63 -21.22
C GLY A 262 0.47 14.88 -22.07
N ASP A 263 -0.28 15.95 -21.80
CA ASP A 263 -0.20 17.20 -22.56
C ASP A 263 1.18 17.88 -22.46
N ARG A 264 1.91 17.65 -21.36
CA ARG A 264 3.26 18.19 -21.15
C ARG A 264 4.30 17.14 -21.51
N ARG A 265 4.94 17.35 -22.68
CA ARG A 265 6.05 16.50 -23.12
C ARG A 265 7.23 16.53 -22.14
N TYR A 266 7.79 15.37 -21.88
CA TYR A 266 9.07 15.21 -21.23
C TYR A 266 10.21 15.34 -22.26
N ALA A 267 11.46 15.44 -21.79
CA ALA A 267 12.64 15.53 -22.65
C ALA A 267 12.77 14.32 -23.60
N ILE A 268 12.32 13.15 -23.15
CA ILE A 268 12.16 11.94 -23.96
C ILE A 268 10.68 11.79 -24.27
N ASP A 269 10.31 11.88 -25.55
CA ASP A 269 8.92 11.88 -26.02
C ASP A 269 8.37 10.44 -26.04
N ALA A 270 8.02 9.96 -24.86
CA ALA A 270 7.41 8.65 -24.64
C ALA A 270 6.10 8.81 -23.83
N PRO A 271 4.99 8.14 -24.20
CA PRO A 271 3.68 8.41 -23.60
C PRO A 271 3.64 8.30 -22.06
N TRP A 272 4.26 7.28 -21.47
CA TRP A 272 4.29 7.12 -20.01
C TRP A 272 5.13 8.19 -19.30
N LEU A 273 6.19 8.70 -19.95
CA LEU A 273 7.01 9.78 -19.40
C LEU A 273 6.28 11.12 -19.47
N ASN A 274 5.61 11.39 -20.60
CA ASN A 274 4.76 12.57 -20.78
C ASN A 274 3.56 12.55 -19.81
N TYR A 275 2.93 11.39 -19.60
CA TYR A 275 1.87 11.19 -18.62
C TYR A 275 2.38 11.55 -17.21
N MET A 276 3.49 10.96 -16.78
CA MET A 276 4.09 11.26 -15.47
C MET A 276 4.50 12.73 -15.34
N ASN A 277 5.08 13.32 -16.38
CA ASN A 277 5.49 14.73 -16.37
C ASN A 277 4.29 15.67 -16.23
N THR A 278 3.20 15.38 -16.94
CA THR A 278 1.94 16.13 -16.83
C THR A 278 1.34 15.97 -15.43
N LEU A 279 1.38 14.76 -14.88
CA LEU A 279 0.89 14.47 -13.54
C LEU A 279 1.65 15.27 -12.47
N VAL A 280 2.99 15.20 -12.47
CA VAL A 280 3.80 15.92 -11.47
C VAL A 280 3.63 17.44 -11.62
N ALA A 281 3.54 17.96 -12.85
CA ALA A 281 3.29 19.37 -13.10
C ALA A 281 1.95 19.86 -12.53
N THR A 282 0.88 19.09 -12.73
CA THR A 282 -0.46 19.44 -12.27
C THR A 282 -0.59 19.30 -10.75
N LEU A 283 0.08 18.32 -10.15
CA LEU A 283 0.21 18.22 -8.68
C LEU A 283 0.94 19.44 -8.11
N ASP A 284 2.05 19.85 -8.71
CA ASP A 284 2.81 21.05 -8.30
C ASP A 284 1.98 22.33 -8.42
N GLU A 285 1.27 22.50 -9.53
CA GLU A 285 0.39 23.64 -9.75
C GLU A 285 -0.75 23.69 -8.72
N GLY A 286 -1.39 22.56 -8.44
CA GLY A 286 -2.43 22.44 -7.41
C GLY A 286 -1.91 22.80 -6.02
N ALA A 287 -0.73 22.28 -5.65
CA ALA A 287 -0.10 22.55 -4.37
C ALA A 287 0.31 24.02 -4.21
N ARG A 288 0.94 24.62 -5.23
CA ARG A 288 1.32 26.04 -5.22
C ARG A 288 0.11 26.97 -5.17
N THR A 289 -0.95 26.65 -5.92
CA THR A 289 -2.20 27.44 -5.93
C THR A 289 -2.85 27.45 -4.55
N LYS A 290 -2.96 26.28 -3.90
CA LYS A 290 -3.51 26.19 -2.53
C LYS A 290 -2.61 26.85 -1.49
N SER A 291 -1.29 26.68 -1.59
CA SER A 291 -0.33 27.34 -0.71
C SER A 291 -0.42 28.87 -0.80
N ALA A 292 -0.53 29.43 -2.01
CA ALA A 292 -0.71 30.86 -2.23
C ALA A 292 -2.02 31.42 -1.61
N ALA A 293 -3.04 30.58 -1.45
CA ALA A 293 -4.28 30.92 -0.75
C ALA A 293 -4.25 30.62 0.76
N GLY A 294 -3.09 30.25 1.32
CA GLY A 294 -2.93 29.96 2.74
C GLY A 294 -3.45 28.58 3.17
N ILE A 295 -3.66 27.65 2.24
CA ILE A 295 -4.02 26.26 2.53
C ILE A 295 -2.74 25.42 2.48
N PRO A 296 -2.11 25.12 3.64
CA PRO A 296 -0.84 24.41 3.68
C PRO A 296 -1.04 22.91 3.45
N LEU A 297 0.06 22.19 3.26
CA LEU A 297 0.06 20.72 3.22
C LEU A 297 -0.93 20.20 2.17
N THR A 298 -0.68 20.52 0.91
CA THR A 298 -1.46 20.05 -0.25
C THR A 298 -0.60 19.39 -1.33
N ALA A 299 0.72 19.42 -1.15
CA ALA A 299 1.65 18.62 -1.92
C ALA A 299 1.62 17.14 -1.46
N PRO A 300 2.01 16.19 -2.34
CA PRO A 300 2.26 14.80 -1.95
C PRO A 300 3.33 14.67 -0.86
N ASP A 301 3.26 13.59 -0.09
CA ASP A 301 4.32 13.21 0.87
C ASP A 301 5.41 12.33 0.23
N GLY A 302 5.21 11.91 -1.01
CA GLY A 302 6.13 11.05 -1.78
C GLY A 302 5.43 10.33 -2.93
N PHE A 303 6.19 9.46 -3.61
CA PHE A 303 5.73 8.73 -4.78
C PHE A 303 5.99 7.23 -4.63
N ALA A 304 4.98 6.42 -4.92
CA ALA A 304 5.17 5.00 -5.17
C ALA A 304 5.58 4.78 -6.63
N LEU A 305 6.50 3.84 -6.87
CA LEU A 305 7.05 3.53 -8.18
C LEU A 305 6.92 2.03 -8.49
N HIS A 306 6.58 1.72 -9.73
CA HIS A 306 6.74 0.38 -10.30
C HIS A 306 8.01 0.35 -11.13
N VAL A 307 8.91 -0.57 -10.78
CA VAL A 307 10.26 -0.62 -11.34
C VAL A 307 10.63 -2.07 -11.65
N PRO A 308 10.00 -2.68 -12.68
CA PRO A 308 10.36 -4.03 -13.11
C PRO A 308 11.73 -4.03 -13.85
N GLY A 309 12.40 -5.17 -13.83
CA GLY A 309 13.65 -5.42 -14.56
C GLY A 309 13.42 -6.17 -15.87
N ARG A 310 14.37 -6.03 -16.80
CA ARG A 310 14.40 -6.73 -18.09
C ARG A 310 15.69 -7.54 -18.28
N PRO A 311 15.89 -8.64 -17.53
CA PRO A 311 17.14 -9.39 -17.58
C PRO A 311 17.47 -9.90 -19.00
N GLU A 312 16.47 -10.30 -19.77
CA GLU A 312 16.66 -10.78 -21.15
C GLU A 312 17.15 -9.67 -22.09
N ALA A 313 16.76 -8.42 -21.87
CA ALA A 313 17.27 -7.27 -22.63
C ALA A 313 18.75 -7.01 -22.34
N ALA A 314 19.23 -7.26 -21.11
CA ALA A 314 20.66 -7.22 -20.82
C ALA A 314 21.42 -8.37 -21.52
N GLU A 315 20.83 -9.56 -21.56
CA GLU A 315 21.41 -10.72 -22.26
C GLU A 315 21.53 -10.49 -23.77
N ALA A 316 20.53 -9.83 -24.37
CA ALA A 316 20.54 -9.49 -25.80
C ALA A 316 21.72 -8.58 -26.21
N ILE A 317 22.26 -7.79 -25.28
CA ILE A 317 23.45 -6.93 -25.52
C ILE A 317 24.75 -7.56 -25.00
N GLY A 318 24.74 -8.87 -24.72
CA GLY A 318 25.91 -9.64 -24.28
C GLY A 318 26.32 -9.43 -22.82
N ARG A 319 25.43 -8.85 -22.00
CA ARG A 319 25.60 -8.73 -20.54
C ARG A 319 24.92 -9.90 -19.84
N LYS A 320 25.21 -10.09 -18.56
CA LYS A 320 24.51 -11.13 -17.78
C LYS A 320 23.20 -10.55 -17.23
N GLY A 321 22.14 -11.34 -17.18
CA GLY A 321 20.82 -10.86 -16.72
C GLY A 321 20.84 -10.21 -15.32
N TYR A 322 21.66 -10.72 -14.38
CA TYR A 322 21.78 -10.12 -13.03
C TYR A 322 22.44 -8.74 -13.03
N GLU A 323 23.16 -8.37 -14.09
CA GLU A 323 23.78 -7.04 -14.19
C GLU A 323 22.75 -5.95 -14.53
N GLU A 324 21.57 -6.34 -15.06
CA GLU A 324 20.54 -5.45 -15.58
C GLU A 324 20.20 -4.25 -14.68
N PRO A 325 20.09 -4.39 -13.34
CA PRO A 325 19.76 -3.25 -12.49
C PRO A 325 20.79 -2.11 -12.55
N ARG A 326 22.02 -2.41 -12.97
CA ARG A 326 23.12 -1.44 -13.10
C ARG A 326 23.31 -0.94 -14.53
N LEU A 327 22.45 -1.32 -15.47
CA LEU A 327 22.60 -0.99 -16.89
C LEU A 327 21.61 0.08 -17.33
N ASP A 328 22.12 0.99 -18.15
CA ASP A 328 21.28 1.88 -18.94
C ASP A 328 20.89 1.11 -20.22
N LEU A 329 19.66 0.60 -20.22
CA LEU A 329 19.03 -0.16 -21.31
C LEU A 329 18.16 0.80 -22.12
N LEU A 330 18.80 1.71 -22.85
CA LEU A 330 18.09 2.73 -23.64
C LEU A 330 17.53 2.13 -24.93
N ARG A 331 16.24 2.34 -25.21
CA ARG A 331 15.59 1.87 -26.45
C ARG A 331 15.41 3.00 -27.44
N ALA A 332 15.95 2.84 -28.65
CA ALA A 332 15.92 3.87 -29.69
C ALA A 332 14.48 4.15 -30.17
N GLU A 333 13.66 3.11 -30.27
CA GLU A 333 12.23 3.18 -30.58
C GLU A 333 11.42 3.95 -29.54
N TRP A 334 11.96 4.16 -28.34
CA TRP A 334 11.37 4.95 -27.26
C TRP A 334 12.08 6.29 -27.05
N GLY A 335 12.77 6.79 -28.09
CA GLY A 335 13.50 8.05 -28.01
C GLY A 335 14.68 8.04 -27.04
N GLY A 336 15.18 6.85 -26.69
CA GLY A 336 16.23 6.67 -25.68
C GLY A 336 15.72 6.54 -24.25
N ALA A 337 14.43 6.31 -24.02
CA ALA A 337 13.90 6.03 -22.68
C ALA A 337 14.52 4.76 -22.07
N GLN A 338 14.65 4.75 -20.74
CA GLN A 338 15.16 3.59 -20.02
C GLN A 338 14.17 2.42 -20.03
N ALA A 339 14.64 1.25 -20.46
CA ALA A 339 13.84 0.03 -20.57
C ALA A 339 14.03 -0.96 -19.41
N GLY A 340 14.95 -0.72 -18.50
CA GLY A 340 15.21 -1.61 -17.37
C GLY A 340 14.85 -1.01 -16.02
N PHE A 341 15.31 -1.68 -14.96
CA PHE A 341 15.14 -1.29 -13.56
C PHE A 341 15.52 0.18 -13.30
N ARG A 342 16.53 0.75 -13.97
CA ARG A 342 16.86 2.18 -13.80
C ARG A 342 15.80 3.18 -14.28
N ILE A 343 14.63 2.74 -14.75
CA ILE A 343 13.52 3.65 -15.08
C ILE A 343 13.12 4.53 -13.89
N TYR A 344 13.40 4.10 -12.65
CA TYR A 344 13.26 4.94 -11.48
C TYR A 344 14.02 6.27 -11.58
N ARG A 345 15.12 6.34 -12.33
CA ARG A 345 15.88 7.58 -12.55
C ARG A 345 15.14 8.55 -13.45
N ASP A 346 14.43 8.08 -14.48
CA ASP A 346 13.55 8.93 -15.29
C ASP A 346 12.41 9.48 -14.43
N TRP A 347 11.84 8.64 -13.55
CA TRP A 347 10.85 9.08 -12.56
C TRP A 347 11.41 10.14 -11.61
N LEU A 348 12.60 9.92 -11.05
CA LEU A 348 13.25 10.89 -10.17
C LEU A 348 13.56 12.20 -10.91
N ASN A 349 13.99 12.16 -12.17
CA ASN A 349 14.24 13.36 -12.97
C ASN A 349 12.97 14.19 -13.13
N ILE A 350 11.83 13.54 -13.41
CA ILE A 350 10.54 14.22 -13.53
C ILE A 350 10.07 14.77 -12.18
N ILE A 351 10.09 13.95 -11.12
CA ILE A 351 9.67 14.34 -9.76
C ILE A 351 10.48 15.55 -9.27
N ASN A 352 11.78 15.56 -9.55
CA ASN A 352 12.69 16.62 -9.11
C ASN A 352 12.68 17.88 -9.96
N ALA A 353 11.96 17.88 -11.10
CA ALA A 353 11.87 19.06 -11.96
C ALA A 353 10.90 20.13 -11.43
N TYR A 354 10.06 19.81 -10.44
CA TYR A 354 9.01 20.70 -9.94
C TYR A 354 9.21 21.11 -8.48
N PRO A 355 9.02 22.40 -8.12
CA PRO A 355 9.35 22.93 -6.80
C PRO A 355 8.73 22.20 -5.61
N THR A 356 7.45 21.81 -5.68
CA THR A 356 6.78 21.19 -4.52
C THR A 356 7.04 19.70 -4.37
N THR A 357 7.67 19.07 -5.38
CA THR A 357 7.92 17.62 -5.40
C THR A 357 9.40 17.28 -5.38
N GLN A 358 10.27 18.26 -5.54
CA GLN A 358 11.71 18.09 -5.50
C GLN A 358 12.19 17.54 -4.14
N GLY A 359 12.97 16.47 -4.19
CA GLY A 359 13.57 15.80 -3.03
C GLY A 359 12.59 14.92 -2.24
N LEU A 360 11.34 14.78 -2.69
CA LEU A 360 10.38 13.93 -2.00
C LEU A 360 10.82 12.46 -2.05
N PRO A 361 10.54 11.69 -0.97
CA PRO A 361 10.90 10.29 -0.94
C PRO A 361 10.11 9.49 -1.97
N VAL A 362 10.76 8.49 -2.55
CA VAL A 362 10.13 7.52 -3.43
C VAL A 362 10.21 6.11 -2.85
N TYR A 363 9.20 5.30 -3.14
CA TYR A 363 9.06 3.94 -2.65
C TYR A 363 8.86 3.04 -3.85
N ILE A 364 9.80 2.15 -4.14
CA ILE A 364 9.58 1.13 -5.16
C ILE A 364 8.65 0.09 -4.53
N THR A 365 7.34 0.30 -4.66
CA THR A 365 6.30 -0.54 -4.03
C THR A 365 6.06 -1.84 -4.76
N SER A 366 6.65 -1.99 -5.96
CA SER A 366 6.68 -3.24 -6.69
C SER A 366 7.85 -3.29 -7.66
N SER A 367 8.57 -4.39 -7.61
CA SER A 367 9.60 -4.78 -8.56
C SER A 367 9.61 -6.31 -8.74
N ASN A 368 9.92 -6.76 -9.95
CA ASN A 368 10.15 -8.14 -10.33
C ASN A 368 10.81 -8.14 -11.72
N THR A 369 11.04 -9.31 -12.32
CA THR A 369 11.61 -9.43 -13.68
C THR A 369 10.56 -9.64 -14.76
N PHE A 370 9.28 -9.35 -14.50
CA PHE A 370 8.19 -9.52 -15.46
C PHE A 370 7.86 -8.22 -16.18
N VAL A 371 7.83 -8.29 -17.50
CA VAL A 371 7.32 -7.24 -18.37
C VAL A 371 6.34 -7.85 -19.39
N PRO A 372 5.17 -7.23 -19.64
CA PRO A 372 4.11 -7.85 -20.44
C PRO A 372 4.53 -8.24 -21.86
N ASP A 373 5.44 -7.50 -22.49
CA ASP A 373 5.91 -7.73 -23.85
C ASP A 373 6.88 -8.91 -23.98
N GLU A 374 7.59 -9.28 -22.90
CA GLU A 374 8.43 -10.49 -22.85
C GLU A 374 7.63 -11.71 -22.38
N GLY A 375 6.59 -11.50 -21.55
CA GLY A 375 5.64 -12.54 -21.14
C GLY A 375 6.19 -13.62 -20.19
N ALA A 376 7.49 -13.58 -19.88
CA ALA A 376 8.13 -14.53 -18.97
C ALA A 376 8.00 -14.06 -17.50
N PRO A 377 7.28 -14.79 -16.63
CA PRO A 377 7.21 -14.47 -15.21
C PRO A 377 8.56 -14.73 -14.52
N PRO A 378 8.78 -14.20 -13.30
CA PRO A 378 10.05 -14.36 -12.58
C PRO A 378 10.42 -15.82 -12.33
N ALA A 379 9.43 -16.72 -12.23
CA ALA A 379 9.66 -18.16 -12.13
C ALA A 379 10.45 -18.75 -13.31
N GLN A 380 10.48 -18.06 -14.45
CA GLN A 380 11.14 -18.51 -15.66
C GLN A 380 12.41 -17.69 -15.95
N ASN A 381 12.37 -16.37 -15.73
CA ASN A 381 13.44 -15.48 -16.20
C ASN A 381 14.31 -14.87 -15.08
N TYR A 382 14.02 -15.11 -13.79
CA TYR A 382 14.83 -14.53 -12.71
C TYR A 382 16.29 -15.00 -12.79
N PRO A 383 17.28 -14.08 -12.89
CA PRO A 383 18.69 -14.43 -12.77
C PRO A 383 19.16 -14.26 -11.32
N GLN A 384 19.83 -15.27 -10.79
CA GLN A 384 20.45 -15.19 -9.46
C GLN A 384 21.42 -13.99 -9.38
N GLY A 385 21.30 -13.20 -8.32
CA GLY A 385 22.06 -11.96 -8.10
C GLY A 385 21.34 -10.70 -8.56
N TRP A 386 20.16 -10.81 -9.19
CA TRP A 386 19.43 -9.65 -9.70
C TRP A 386 18.93 -8.77 -8.55
N LEU A 387 18.36 -9.34 -7.49
CA LEU A 387 17.82 -8.56 -6.37
C LEU A 387 18.94 -7.86 -5.57
N THR A 388 20.07 -8.52 -5.39
CA THR A 388 21.30 -7.95 -4.81
C THR A 388 21.75 -6.76 -5.63
N SER A 389 21.80 -6.92 -6.96
CA SER A 389 22.21 -5.85 -7.87
C SER A 389 21.23 -4.67 -7.85
N ALA A 390 19.93 -4.93 -7.75
CA ALA A 390 18.90 -3.90 -7.61
C ALA A 390 19.01 -3.15 -6.27
N LEU A 391 19.21 -3.87 -5.16
CA LEU A 391 19.39 -3.26 -3.84
C LEU A 391 20.67 -2.42 -3.78
N GLU A 392 21.78 -2.90 -4.34
CA GLU A 392 23.04 -2.15 -4.41
C GLU A 392 22.88 -0.86 -5.24
N GLU A 393 22.22 -0.95 -6.40
CA GLU A 393 21.94 0.18 -7.28
C GLU A 393 21.17 1.29 -6.53
N ILE A 394 20.10 0.95 -5.80
CA ILE A 394 19.30 1.95 -5.10
C ILE A 394 19.85 2.35 -3.73
N SER A 395 20.83 1.61 -3.18
CA SER A 395 21.42 1.94 -1.87
C SER A 395 22.15 3.27 -1.89
N GLY A 396 22.72 3.65 -3.04
CA GLY A 396 23.36 4.94 -3.26
C GLY A 396 22.40 6.11 -3.49
N GLU A 397 21.11 5.85 -3.75
CA GLU A 397 20.11 6.90 -3.99
C GLU A 397 19.34 7.22 -2.71
N PRO A 398 19.52 8.41 -2.10
CA PRO A 398 18.90 8.75 -0.83
C PRO A 398 17.38 8.96 -0.91
N GLN A 399 16.81 9.31 -2.07
CA GLN A 399 15.35 9.49 -2.19
C GLN A 399 14.61 8.15 -2.16
N VAL A 400 15.22 7.06 -2.65
CA VAL A 400 14.59 5.74 -2.66
C VAL A 400 14.60 5.14 -1.25
N GLN A 401 13.43 5.01 -0.63
CA GLN A 401 13.28 4.51 0.75
C GLN A 401 13.01 3.00 0.82
N ALA A 402 12.43 2.43 -0.24
CA ALA A 402 11.99 1.04 -0.28
C ALA A 402 12.23 0.40 -1.65
N LEU A 403 12.49 -0.91 -1.63
CA LEU A 403 12.52 -1.84 -2.76
C LEU A 403 11.70 -3.07 -2.38
N CYS A 404 10.44 -3.09 -2.81
CA CYS A 404 9.51 -4.16 -2.53
C CYS A 404 9.45 -5.15 -3.70
N TRP A 405 9.69 -6.43 -3.42
CA TRP A 405 9.39 -7.49 -4.38
C TRP A 405 7.88 -7.63 -4.58
N PHE A 406 7.43 -7.82 -5.82
CA PHE A 406 6.02 -7.74 -6.20
C PHE A 406 5.07 -8.67 -5.45
N LEU A 407 5.52 -9.83 -4.96
CA LEU A 407 4.65 -10.69 -4.17
C LEU A 407 5.43 -11.65 -3.28
N ASP A 408 5.12 -11.63 -2.00
CA ASP A 408 5.56 -12.68 -1.10
C ASP A 408 4.59 -13.87 -1.13
N GLU A 409 3.35 -13.68 -0.70
CA GLU A 409 2.28 -14.67 -0.84
C GLU A 409 0.95 -14.01 -1.23
N ASP A 410 0.24 -14.61 -2.20
CA ASP A 410 -1.16 -14.27 -2.41
C ASP A 410 -2.02 -14.93 -1.32
N ARG A 411 -2.62 -14.10 -0.48
CA ARG A 411 -3.50 -14.50 0.62
C ARG A 411 -5.00 -14.32 0.31
N SER A 412 -5.32 -13.81 -0.88
CA SER A 412 -6.69 -13.60 -1.36
C SER A 412 -7.36 -14.86 -1.88
N GLY A 413 -6.57 -15.89 -2.21
CA GLY A 413 -7.02 -17.14 -2.81
C GLY A 413 -6.94 -17.16 -4.35
N ASP A 414 -6.42 -16.11 -4.99
CA ASP A 414 -6.15 -16.08 -6.42
C ASP A 414 -4.81 -16.76 -6.77
N THR A 415 -4.87 -17.89 -7.47
CA THR A 415 -3.66 -18.67 -7.81
C THR A 415 -2.94 -18.14 -9.05
N ARG A 416 -3.47 -17.13 -9.75
CA ARG A 416 -2.82 -16.56 -10.93
C ARG A 416 -1.45 -15.97 -10.63
N TRP A 417 -1.23 -15.56 -9.38
CA TRP A 417 0.00 -14.90 -8.95
C TRP A 417 1.03 -15.85 -8.34
N ASP A 418 0.75 -17.16 -8.28
CA ASP A 418 1.66 -18.15 -7.70
C ASP A 418 3.07 -18.05 -8.30
N TRP A 419 3.18 -17.84 -9.61
CA TRP A 419 4.43 -17.71 -10.38
C TRP A 419 5.31 -16.49 -10.02
N PHE A 420 4.85 -15.66 -9.09
CA PHE A 420 5.55 -14.48 -8.59
C PHE A 420 5.93 -14.59 -7.10
N SER A 421 5.39 -15.58 -6.39
CA SER A 421 5.47 -15.70 -4.93
C SER A 421 6.84 -16.14 -4.43
N LEU A 422 7.44 -15.31 -3.56
CA LEU A 422 8.63 -15.68 -2.80
C LEU A 422 8.38 -16.72 -1.71
N THR A 423 7.13 -17.02 -1.33
CA THR A 423 6.85 -18.07 -0.34
C THR A 423 6.57 -19.43 -1.01
N ARG A 424 5.97 -19.45 -2.21
CA ARG A 424 5.67 -20.69 -2.96
C ARG A 424 6.89 -21.26 -3.68
N HIS A 425 7.90 -20.44 -3.97
CA HIS A 425 9.14 -20.82 -4.66
C HIS A 425 8.98 -21.55 -6.02
N PRO A 426 8.06 -21.16 -6.93
CA PRO A 426 7.97 -21.85 -8.21
C PRO A 426 9.18 -21.58 -9.11
N GLY A 427 9.72 -22.64 -9.73
CA GLY A 427 10.80 -22.51 -10.70
C GLY A 427 12.00 -21.74 -10.14
N ARG A 428 12.38 -20.64 -10.80
CA ARG A 428 13.51 -19.80 -10.38
C ARG A 428 13.23 -18.90 -9.17
N LEU A 429 12.00 -18.81 -8.65
CA LEU A 429 11.72 -18.05 -7.42
C LEU A 429 12.43 -18.63 -6.20
N ILE A 430 12.85 -19.90 -6.22
CA ILE A 430 13.70 -20.44 -5.14
C ILE A 430 14.98 -19.60 -4.96
N TYR A 431 15.63 -19.21 -6.06
CA TYR A 431 16.82 -18.38 -6.01
C TYR A 431 16.52 -16.96 -5.56
N ALA A 432 15.37 -16.41 -5.98
CA ALA A 432 14.94 -15.08 -5.54
C ALA A 432 14.64 -15.04 -4.04
N ALA A 433 14.02 -16.08 -3.50
CA ALA A 433 13.71 -16.19 -2.08
C ALA A 433 14.96 -16.42 -1.23
N GLU A 434 15.84 -17.34 -1.63
CA GLU A 434 17.14 -17.54 -0.99
C GLU A 434 17.98 -16.26 -0.97
N GLU A 435 17.96 -15.51 -2.08
CA GLU A 435 18.65 -14.23 -2.18
C GLU A 435 18.02 -13.15 -1.30
N PHE A 436 16.69 -13.03 -1.26
CA PHE A 436 15.99 -12.11 -0.36
C PHE A 436 16.35 -12.37 1.11
N ASP A 437 16.30 -13.64 1.52
CA ASP A 437 16.64 -14.06 2.89
C ASP A 437 18.11 -13.83 3.23
N ALA A 438 19.02 -14.04 2.28
CA ALA A 438 20.44 -13.75 2.45
C ALA A 438 20.70 -12.25 2.60
N LEU A 439 19.96 -11.40 1.90
CA LEU A 439 20.08 -9.95 2.01
C LEU A 439 19.55 -9.40 3.35
N LEU A 440 18.56 -10.05 3.98
CA LEU A 440 18.09 -9.67 5.31
C LEU A 440 19.13 -9.91 6.43
N GLN A 441 20.10 -10.81 6.19
CA GLN A 441 21.16 -11.12 7.15
C GLN A 441 22.33 -10.13 7.09
N LYS A 442 22.46 -9.34 6.01
CA LYS A 442 23.47 -8.29 5.84
C LYS A 442 22.99 -6.99 6.47
#